data_AF-A0AAD0NG67-F1
#
_entry.id   AF-A0AAD0NG67-F1
#
_cell.length_a   1.000
_cell.length_b   1.000
_cell.length_c   1.000
_cell.angle_alpha   90.00
_cell.angle_beta   90.00
_cell.angle_gamma   90.00
#
_symmetry.space_group_name_H-M   'P 1'
#
loop_
_entity.id
_entity.type
_entity.pdbx_description
1 polymer ?
#
loop_
_entity_poly.entity_id
_entity_poly.type
_entity_poly.pdbx_seq_one_letter_code
_entity_poly.pdbx_strand_id
1 'polypeptide(L)'
;MAVYVDDAVHAWRGQRWAHLMADTLAELHAMAAQLGIPPRAFQNKASGAHYDVNAELRAQAIALGARAISRHSDRALVKAVIANARAQYRP
;
A
#
# COMPACT_ATOMS: atom_id res chain seq x y z
N MET A 1 14.33 -1.08 -1.67
CA MET A 1 13.48 -0.81 -2.84
C MET A 1 12.50 -1.94 -2.94
N ALA A 2 11.30 -1.69 -2.41
CA ALA A 2 10.26 -2.67 -2.19
C ALA A 2 8.88 -1.98 -2.17
N VAL A 3 7.88 -2.78 -2.53
CA VAL A 3 6.46 -2.44 -2.36
C VAL A 3 5.93 -3.28 -1.20
N TYR A 4 5.09 -2.68 -0.37
CA TYR A 4 4.52 -3.28 0.81
C TYR A 4 3.00 -3.23 0.75
N VAL A 5 2.35 -4.27 1.29
CA VAL A 5 0.91 -4.27 1.51
C VAL A 5 0.61 -4.68 2.94
N ASP A 6 -0.18 -3.86 3.65
CA ASP A 6 -0.54 -4.14 5.04
C ASP A 6 -1.68 -5.17 5.16
N ASP A 7 -2.12 -5.44 6.38
CA ASP A 7 -3.26 -6.32 6.63
C ASP A 7 -4.56 -5.70 6.11
N ALA A 8 -5.37 -6.50 5.43
CA ALA A 8 -6.73 -6.10 5.06
C ALA A 8 -7.63 -6.11 6.30
N VAL A 9 -7.60 -5.04 7.09
CA VAL A 9 -8.36 -4.90 8.35
C VAL A 9 -9.41 -3.79 8.31
N HIS A 10 -9.37 -2.91 7.32
CA HIS A 10 -10.29 -1.77 7.23
C HIS A 10 -11.61 -2.22 6.60
N ALA A 11 -12.68 -2.27 7.40
CA ALA A 11 -14.01 -2.66 6.90
C ALA A 11 -14.67 -1.49 6.15
N TRP A 12 -14.94 -1.67 4.85
CA TRP A 12 -15.68 -0.71 4.05
C TRP A 12 -16.44 -1.40 2.92
N ARG A 13 -17.74 -1.07 2.79
CA ARG A 13 -18.66 -1.65 1.78
C ARG A 13 -18.67 -3.19 1.74
N GLY A 14 -18.66 -3.83 2.91
CA GLY A 14 -18.68 -5.29 3.03
C GLY A 14 -17.35 -5.98 2.68
N GLN A 15 -16.29 -5.23 2.43
CA GLN A 15 -14.96 -5.74 2.13
C GLN A 15 -13.94 -5.28 3.17
N ARG A 16 -12.81 -5.99 3.21
CA ARG A 16 -11.64 -5.58 3.98
C ARG A 16 -10.61 -4.96 3.04
N TRP A 17 -10.06 -3.84 3.47
CA TRP A 17 -9.13 -3.03 2.71
C TRP A 17 -7.78 -2.94 3.41
N ALA A 18 -6.74 -2.92 2.58
CA ALA A 18 -5.34 -2.76 2.92
C ALA A 18 -4.76 -1.57 2.14
N HIS A 19 -3.62 -1.08 2.60
CA HIS A 19 -2.85 -0.02 1.95
C HIS A 19 -1.65 -0.63 1.24
N LEU A 20 -1.48 -0.24 -0.03
CA LEU A 20 -0.28 -0.46 -0.82
C LEU A 20 0.62 0.77 -0.70
N MET A 21 1.87 0.57 -0.30
CA MET A 21 2.89 1.62 -0.10
C MET A 21 4.23 1.14 -0.68
N ALA A 22 5.18 2.04 -0.92
CA ALA A 22 6.50 1.65 -1.43
C ALA A 22 7.61 2.55 -0.92
N ASP A 23 8.86 2.14 -1.15
CA ASP A 23 10.04 2.97 -0.86
C ASP A 23 10.04 4.26 -1.73
N THR A 24 9.53 4.18 -2.97
CA THR A 24 9.38 5.31 -3.90
C THR A 24 8.03 5.34 -4.62
N LEU A 25 7.61 6.52 -5.09
CA LEU A 25 6.36 6.68 -5.85
C LEU A 25 6.39 5.91 -7.17
N ALA A 26 7.56 5.83 -7.82
CA ALA A 26 7.71 5.08 -9.06
C ALA A 26 7.40 3.59 -8.86
N GLU A 27 7.91 2.98 -7.80
CA GLU A 27 7.61 1.59 -7.44
C GLU A 27 6.13 1.40 -7.09
N LEU A 28 5.56 2.35 -6.34
CA LEU A 28 4.14 2.32 -5.96
C LEU A 28 3.23 2.34 -7.20
N HIS A 29 3.48 3.27 -8.12
CA HIS A 29 2.70 3.39 -9.36
C HIS A 29 2.92 2.19 -10.28
N ALA A 30 4.13 1.64 -10.36
CA ALA A 30 4.41 0.46 -11.16
C ALA A 30 3.62 -0.77 -10.66
N MET A 31 3.60 -1.03 -9.36
CA MET A 31 2.80 -2.11 -8.78
C MET A 31 1.30 -1.86 -8.97
N ALA A 32 0.83 -0.62 -8.76
CA ALA A 32 -0.57 -0.28 -8.97
C ALA A 32 -1.01 -0.54 -10.43
N ALA A 33 -0.15 -0.21 -11.40
CA ALA A 33 -0.40 -0.49 -12.81
C ALA A 33 -0.47 -1.99 -13.10
N GLN A 34 0.42 -2.81 -12.52
CA GLN A 34 0.36 -4.28 -12.65
C GLN A 34 -0.91 -4.88 -12.06
N LEU A 35 -1.43 -4.28 -10.99
CA LEU A 35 -2.70 -4.64 -10.36
C LEU A 35 -3.94 -4.10 -11.10
N GLY A 36 -3.76 -3.38 -12.21
CA GLY A 36 -4.86 -2.77 -12.96
C GLY A 36 -5.54 -1.60 -12.24
N ILE A 37 -4.90 -1.04 -11.22
CA ILE A 37 -5.43 0.09 -10.45
C ILE A 37 -5.16 1.39 -11.24
N PRO A 38 -6.20 2.20 -11.53
CA PRO A 38 -6.02 3.39 -12.34
C PRO A 38 -5.25 4.48 -11.58
N PRO A 39 -4.46 5.33 -12.26
CA PRO A 39 -3.68 6.40 -11.59
C PRO A 39 -4.51 7.34 -10.73
N ARG A 40 -5.77 7.62 -11.10
CA ARG A 40 -6.71 8.44 -10.32
C ARG A 40 -7.07 7.89 -8.93
N ALA A 41 -6.79 6.60 -8.68
CA ALA A 41 -6.99 6.00 -7.37
C ALA A 41 -5.82 6.27 -6.41
N PHE A 42 -4.77 6.95 -6.88
CA PHE A 42 -3.63 7.32 -6.05
C PHE A 42 -4.07 8.30 -4.95
N GLN A 43 -3.75 7.96 -3.71
CA GLN A 43 -4.04 8.78 -2.55
C GLN A 43 -2.79 9.58 -2.18
N ASN A 44 -2.62 10.76 -2.79
CA ASN A 44 -1.58 11.71 -2.41
C ASN A 44 -2.01 12.50 -1.16
N LYS A 45 -1.76 11.94 0.03
CA LYS A 45 -2.21 12.51 1.31
C LYS A 45 -1.05 12.78 2.25
N ALA A 46 -1.18 13.81 3.09
CA ALA A 46 -0.23 14.10 4.18
C ALA A 46 -0.15 12.94 5.20
N SER A 47 -1.18 12.10 5.30
CA SER A 47 -1.18 10.89 6.12
C SER A 47 -0.29 9.77 5.55
N GLY A 48 0.09 9.85 4.27
CA GLY A 48 0.96 8.94 3.53
C GLY A 48 0.48 8.72 2.09
N ALA A 49 1.41 8.67 1.13
CA ALA A 49 1.13 8.30 -0.26
C ALA A 49 0.86 6.79 -0.39
N HIS A 50 -0.30 6.40 -0.93
CA HIS A 50 -0.71 4.99 -1.04
C HIS A 50 -1.77 4.75 -2.13
N TYR A 51 -2.06 3.47 -2.36
CA TYR A 51 -3.32 3.01 -2.96
C TYR A 51 -4.08 2.13 -1.97
N ASP A 52 -5.41 2.19 -2.03
CA ASP A 52 -6.27 1.27 -1.28
C ASP A 52 -6.55 0.02 -2.12
N VAL A 53 -6.33 -1.16 -1.54
CA VAL A 53 -6.55 -2.45 -2.20
C VAL A 53 -7.47 -3.32 -1.36
N ASN A 54 -8.42 -4.01 -2.00
CA ASN A 54 -9.25 -5.00 -1.33
C ASN A 54 -8.45 -6.30 -1.07
N ALA A 55 -9.08 -7.26 -0.39
CA ALA A 55 -8.44 -8.54 -0.07
C ALA A 55 -7.93 -9.32 -1.28
N GLU A 56 -8.63 -9.24 -2.42
CA GLU A 56 -8.22 -9.91 -3.67
C GLU A 56 -6.98 -9.26 -4.27
N LEU A 57 -7.00 -7.94 -4.45
CA LEU A 57 -5.85 -7.18 -4.95
C LEU A 57 -4.64 -7.27 -4.02
N ARG A 58 -4.86 -7.36 -2.70
CA ARG A 58 -3.79 -7.65 -1.73
C ARG A 58 -3.12 -8.99 -2.03
N ALA A 59 -3.90 -10.05 -2.27
CA ALA A 59 -3.35 -11.37 -2.57
C ALA A 59 -2.57 -11.34 -3.89
N GLN A 60 -3.08 -10.65 -4.91
CA GLN A 60 -2.38 -10.46 -6.18
C GLN A 60 -1.08 -9.65 -6.00
N ALA A 61 -1.09 -8.58 -5.19
CA ALA A 61 0.11 -7.79 -4.91
C ALA A 61 1.21 -8.65 -4.31
N ILE A 62 0.87 -9.54 -3.37
CA ILE A 62 1.82 -10.49 -2.78
C ILE A 62 2.36 -11.45 -3.83
N ALA A 63 1.50 -11.98 -4.71
CA ALA A 63 1.92 -12.86 -5.80
C ALA A 63 2.85 -12.16 -6.80
N LEU A 64 2.70 -10.84 -6.98
CA LEU A 64 3.57 -9.99 -7.80
C LEU A 64 4.84 -9.53 -7.07
N GLY A 65 5.06 -9.96 -5.83
CA GLY A 65 6.28 -9.67 -5.06
C GLY A 65 6.17 -8.51 -4.08
N ALA A 66 4.98 -7.95 -3.84
CA ALA A 66 4.78 -7.03 -2.73
C ALA A 66 4.98 -7.76 -1.40
N ARG A 67 5.72 -7.13 -0.49
CA ARG A 67 5.99 -7.67 0.84
C ARG A 67 4.78 -7.44 1.74
N ALA A 68 4.15 -8.53 2.16
CA ALA A 68 3.13 -8.47 3.20
C ALA A 68 3.76 -8.00 4.52
N ILE A 69 3.16 -7.00 5.16
CA ILE A 69 3.55 -6.52 6.47
C ILE A 69 2.35 -6.50 7.39
N SER A 70 2.54 -6.89 8.66
CA SER A 70 1.47 -6.85 9.65
C SER A 70 1.82 -5.96 10.82
N ARG A 71 0.82 -5.24 11.34
CA ARG A 71 0.98 -4.48 12.59
C ARG A 71 1.16 -5.37 13.83
N HIS A 72 0.86 -6.66 13.71
CA HIS A 72 0.97 -7.65 14.78
C HIS A 72 2.37 -8.26 14.85
N SER A 73 2.99 -8.59 13.72
CA SER A 73 4.35 -9.16 13.65
C SER A 73 5.45 -8.14 13.34
N ASP A 74 5.16 -7.11 12.54
CA ASP A 74 6.16 -6.24 11.90
C ASP A 74 6.03 -4.76 12.32
N ARG A 75 5.65 -4.50 13.57
CA ARG A 75 5.29 -3.15 14.05
C ARG A 75 6.33 -2.07 13.71
N ALA A 76 7.62 -2.38 13.87
CA ALA A 76 8.70 -1.44 13.57
C ALA A 76 8.78 -1.12 12.07
N LEU A 77 8.65 -2.14 11.21
CA LEU A 77 8.65 -1.99 9.76
C LEU A 77 7.42 -1.21 9.29
N VAL A 78 6.22 -1.53 9.79
CA VAL A 78 5.00 -0.78 9.47
C VAL A 78 5.18 0.70 9.78
N LYS A 79 5.76 1.05 10.94
CA LYS A 79 6.03 2.44 11.31
C LYS A 79 7.01 3.11 10.33
N ALA A 80 8.06 2.41 9.92
CA ALA A 80 9.04 2.93 8.95
C ALA A 80 8.40 3.16 7.56
N VAL A 81 7.61 2.20 7.08
CA VAL A 81 6.91 2.30 5.79
C VAL A 81 5.93 3.47 5.79
N ILE A 82 5.14 3.64 6.86
CA ILE A 82 4.22 4.79 6.99
C ILE A 82 4.98 6.12 7.04
N ALA A 83 6.09 6.18 7.77
CA ALA A 83 6.92 7.39 7.82
C ALA A 83 7.46 7.76 6.44
N ASN A 84 7.93 6.76 5.67
CA ASN A 84 8.37 6.97 4.30
C ASN A 84 7.23 7.40 3.38
N ALA A 85 6.06 6.77 3.48
CA ALA A 85 4.88 7.15 2.70
C ALA A 85 4.47 8.61 2.95
N ARG A 86 4.60 9.11 4.19
CA ARG A 86 4.36 10.52 4.54
C ARG A 86 5.39 11.46 3.93
N ALA A 87 6.67 11.08 3.95
CA ALA A 87 7.75 11.88 3.36
C ALA A 87 7.62 12.04 1.82
N GLN A 88 6.94 11.09 1.17
CA GLN A 88 6.64 11.13 -0.26
C GLN A 88 5.47 12.04 -0.64
N TYR A 89 4.73 12.60 0.32
CA TYR A 89 3.64 13.55 0.04
C TYR A 89 4.15 14.77 -0.74
N ARG A 90 3.36 15.19 -1.72
CA ARG A 90 3.60 16.41 -2.52
C ARG A 90 2.31 17.22 -2.56
N PRO A 91 2.26 18.42 -1.95
CA PRO A 91 1.07 19.26 -1.93
C PRO A 91 0.69 19.81 -3.31
#